data_AF-A0AAP0D1U0-F1
#
_entry.id   AF-A0AAP0D1U0-F1
#
_cell.length_a   1.000
_cell.length_b   1.000
_cell.length_c   1.000
_cell.angle_alpha   90.00
_cell.angle_beta   90.00
_cell.angle_gamma   90.00
#
_symmetry.space_group_name_H-M   'P 1'
#
loop_
_entity.id
_entity.type
_entity.pdbx_description
1 polymer ?
#
loop_
_entity_poly.entity_id
_entity_poly.type
_entity_poly.pdbx_seq_one_letter_code
_entity_poly.pdbx_strand_id
1 'polypeptide(L)'
;MEEESSSRSLLLEDFGQKVDLTRRIREVLLNYPEGTTVLKELIQNADDAGIPKVCLCLDRRSHATSSLLSPKLAQCQGPHAIGV
;
A
#
# COMPACT_ATOMS: atom_id res chain seq x y z
N MET A 1 34.29 38.31 -1.57
CA MET A 1 33.37 38.08 -2.70
C MET A 1 32.85 36.65 -2.58
N GLU A 2 32.17 36.33 -1.47
CA GLU A 2 31.82 34.95 -1.09
C GLU A 2 30.38 34.83 -0.55
N GLU A 3 29.58 35.90 -0.57
CA GLU A 3 28.19 35.86 -0.09
C GLU A 3 27.14 35.56 -1.17
N GLU A 4 27.48 35.65 -2.46
CA GLU A 4 26.53 35.30 -3.53
C GLU A 4 26.38 33.79 -3.77
N SER A 5 27.33 32.97 -3.30
CA SER A 5 27.34 31.52 -3.55
C SER A 5 26.38 30.78 -2.62
N SER A 6 26.32 31.17 -1.33
CA SER A 6 25.47 30.52 -0.34
C SER A 6 23.97 30.73 -0.60
N SER A 7 23.60 31.87 -1.19
CA SER A 7 22.21 32.24 -1.49
C SER A 7 21.65 31.50 -2.72
N ARG A 8 22.50 31.04 -3.65
CA ARG A 8 22.07 30.21 -4.80
C ARG A 8 21.73 28.77 -4.40
N SER A 9 22.33 28.27 -3.32
CA SER A 9 22.10 26.91 -2.80
C SER A 9 20.76 26.77 -2.07
N LEU A 10 20.24 27.86 -1.50
CA LEU A 10 18.93 27.88 -0.80
C LEU A 10 17.75 28.05 -1.75
N LEU A 11 17.95 28.58 -2.96
CA LEU A 11 16.90 28.71 -3.98
C LEU A 11 16.67 27.43 -4.80
N LEU A 12 17.51 26.41 -4.61
CA LEU A 12 17.31 25.08 -5.16
C LEU A 12 16.53 24.19 -4.16
N GLU A 13 15.61 24.79 -3.41
CA GLU A 13 14.57 24.06 -2.67
C GLU A 13 13.74 23.23 -3.66
N ASP A 14 14.05 21.94 -3.74
CA ASP A 14 13.16 20.81 -4.02
C ASP A 14 11.95 21.16 -4.93
N PHE A 15 12.24 21.62 -6.14
CA PHE A 15 11.23 21.94 -7.15
C PHE A 15 10.73 20.64 -7.78
N GLY A 16 9.84 19.96 -7.07
CA GLY A 16 9.22 18.71 -7.47
C GLY A 16 7.80 18.60 -6.92
N GLN A 17 6.88 18.04 -7.72
CA GLN A 17 5.51 17.81 -7.27
C GLN A 17 5.51 16.76 -6.16
N LYS A 18 5.35 17.18 -4.90
CA LYS A 18 5.12 16.28 -3.76
C LYS A 18 3.68 15.78 -3.78
N VAL A 19 3.47 14.57 -4.28
CA VAL A 19 2.18 13.89 -4.19
C VAL A 19 2.14 13.09 -2.90
N ASP A 20 1.12 13.33 -2.07
CA ASP A 20 0.82 12.47 -0.93
C ASP A 20 0.43 11.08 -1.42
N LEU A 21 1.20 10.06 -1.03
CA LEU A 21 0.96 8.66 -1.42
C LEU A 21 -0.44 8.20 -1.02
N THR A 22 -0.93 8.62 0.13
CA THR A 22 -2.27 8.28 0.61
C THR A 22 -3.34 8.85 -0.30
N ARG A 23 -3.12 10.09 -0.78
CA ARG A 23 -4.00 10.73 -1.76
C ARG A 23 -3.96 9.97 -3.09
N ARG A 24 -2.77 9.58 -3.55
CA ARG A 24 -2.63 8.86 -4.81
C ARG A 24 -3.31 7.48 -4.77
N ILE A 25 -3.14 6.74 -3.68
CA ILE A 25 -3.82 5.45 -3.48
C ILE A 25 -5.34 5.66 -3.48
N ARG A 26 -5.84 6.69 -2.78
CA ARG A 26 -7.28 7.03 -2.78
C ARG A 26 -7.80 7.31 -4.20
N GLU A 27 -7.07 8.10 -5.00
CA GLU A 27 -7.43 8.39 -6.38
C GLU A 27 -7.49 7.12 -7.25
N VAL A 28 -6.54 6.19 -7.07
CA VAL A 28 -6.57 4.89 -7.75
C VAL A 28 -7.81 4.09 -7.32
N LEU A 29 -8.07 3.99 -6.02
CA LEU A 29 -9.21 3.25 -5.47
C LEU A 29 -10.56 3.79 -5.96
N LEU A 30 -10.69 5.11 -6.14
CA LEU A 30 -11.92 5.73 -6.68
C LEU A 30 -12.24 5.27 -8.11
N ASN A 31 -11.22 4.87 -8.89
CA ASN A 31 -11.40 4.37 -10.25
C ASN A 31 -11.65 2.85 -10.31
N TYR A 32 -11.68 2.17 -9.16
CA TYR A 32 -11.94 0.73 -9.03
C TYR A 32 -13.30 0.51 -8.31
N PRO A 33 -14.44 0.65 -9.00
CA PRO A 33 -15.75 0.40 -8.40
C PRO A 33 -15.89 -1.05 -7.91
N GLU A 34 -16.60 -1.23 -6.79
CA GLU A 34 -16.63 -2.48 -6.01
C GLU A 34 -17.08 -3.73 -6.78
N GLY A 35 -16.61 -4.90 -6.31
CA GLY A 35 -17.24 -6.19 -6.61
C GLY A 35 -16.25 -7.33 -6.79
N THR A 36 -15.60 -7.38 -7.95
CA THR A 36 -14.74 -8.53 -8.34
C THR A 36 -13.36 -8.12 -8.85
N THR A 37 -13.10 -6.84 -9.04
CA THR A 37 -11.84 -6.35 -9.63
C THR A 37 -10.63 -6.75 -8.80
N VAL A 38 -10.71 -6.66 -7.48
CA VAL A 38 -9.63 -7.11 -6.57
C VAL A 38 -9.29 -8.59 -6.77
N LEU A 39 -10.30 -9.45 -6.96
CA LEU A 39 -10.08 -10.87 -7.20
C LEU A 39 -9.44 -11.11 -8.57
N LYS A 40 -9.83 -10.33 -9.59
CA LYS A 40 -9.24 -10.42 -10.94
C LYS A 40 -7.77 -10.02 -10.92
N GLU A 41 -7.42 -8.94 -10.23
CA GLU A 41 -6.03 -8.50 -10.09
C GLU A 41 -5.19 -9.55 -9.34
N LEU A 42 -5.74 -10.19 -8.30
CA LEU A 42 -5.05 -11.30 -7.61
C LEU A 42 -4.79 -12.48 -8.54
N ILE A 43 -5.75 -12.85 -9.38
CA ILE A 43 -5.59 -13.92 -10.37
C ILE A 43 -4.57 -13.53 -11.43
N GLN A 44 -4.61 -12.30 -11.92
CA GLN A 44 -3.65 -11.78 -12.90
C GLN A 44 -2.23 -11.78 -12.34
N ASN A 45 -2.03 -11.31 -11.10
CA ASN A 45 -0.74 -11.39 -10.42
C ASN A 45 -0.22 -12.82 -10.31
N ALA A 46 -1.12 -13.80 -10.08
CA ALA A 46 -0.76 -15.20 -10.03
C ALA A 46 -0.41 -15.77 -11.41
N ASP A 47 -1.15 -15.40 -12.46
CA ASP A 47 -0.87 -15.77 -13.84
C ASP A 47 0.48 -15.21 -14.33
N ASP A 48 0.72 -13.92 -14.08
CA ASP A 48 2.00 -13.23 -14.37
C ASP A 48 3.18 -13.88 -13.63
N ALA A 49 2.95 -14.40 -12.42
CA ALA A 49 3.94 -15.14 -11.64
C ALA A 49 4.07 -16.62 -12.06
N GLY A 50 3.25 -17.11 -13.02
CA GLY A 50 3.25 -18.49 -13.49
C GLY A 50 2.69 -19.50 -12.49
N ILE A 51 1.86 -19.06 -11.55
CA ILE A 51 1.27 -19.92 -10.52
C ILE A 51 0.16 -20.77 -11.15
N PRO A 52 0.25 -22.12 -11.09
CA PRO A 52 -0.70 -22.99 -11.78
C PRO A 52 -2.06 -23.11 -11.08
N LYS A 53 -2.15 -22.69 -9.81
CA LYS A 53 -3.35 -22.79 -8.98
C LYS A 53 -3.42 -21.65 -7.97
N VAL A 54 -4.58 -21.01 -7.88
CA VAL A 54 -4.88 -19.99 -6.87
C VAL A 54 -5.98 -20.50 -5.97
N CYS A 55 -5.81 -20.37 -4.66
CA CYS A 55 -6.80 -20.71 -3.65
C CYS A 55 -7.12 -19.48 -2.80
N LEU A 56 -8.41 -19.18 -2.63
CA LEU A 56 -8.87 -18.13 -1.73
C LEU A 56 -9.36 -18.76 -0.43
N CYS A 57 -8.77 -18.36 0.68
CA CYS A 57 -9.17 -18.79 2.01
C CYS A 57 -9.75 -17.62 2.80
N LEU A 58 -10.96 -17.77 3.31
CA LEU A 58 -11.55 -16.84 4.26
C LEU A 58 -11.20 -17.29 5.68
N ASP A 59 -10.22 -16.64 6.29
CA ASP A 59 -9.86 -16.87 7.67
C ASP A 59 -10.75 -16.03 8.59
N ARG A 60 -11.55 -16.71 9.42
CA ARG A 60 -12.47 -16.07 10.38
C ARG A 60 -11.89 -15.97 11.80
N ARG A 61 -10.62 -16.32 11.99
CA ARG A 61 -9.98 -16.27 13.30
C ARG A 61 -9.66 -14.84 13.71
N SER A 62 -9.59 -14.64 15.02
CA SER A 62 -9.02 -13.44 15.63
C SER A 62 -7.77 -13.85 16.42
N HIS A 63 -6.71 -13.08 16.27
CA HIS A 63 -5.39 -13.36 16.83
C HIS A 63 -5.09 -12.49 18.06
N ALA A 64 -4.16 -12.95 18.89
CA ALA A 64 -3.76 -12.24 20.11
C ALA A 64 -2.97 -10.97 19.78
N THR A 65 -3.14 -9.94 20.61
CA THR A 65 -2.51 -8.63 20.43
C THR A 65 -1.36 -8.37 21.43
N SER A 66 -0.98 -9.37 22.21
CA SER A 66 -0.03 -9.23 23.34
C SER A 66 1.43 -9.09 22.92
N SER A 67 1.81 -9.51 21.71
CA SER A 67 3.19 -9.50 21.21
C SER A 67 3.29 -8.88 19.82
N LEU A 68 2.77 -7.66 19.66
CA LEU A 68 2.82 -6.91 18.41
C LEU A 68 3.97 -5.91 18.37
N LEU A 69 4.51 -5.66 17.18
CA LEU A 69 5.55 -4.64 16.95
C LEU A 69 5.08 -3.23 17.32
N SER A 70 3.78 -2.95 17.17
CA SER A 70 3.15 -1.69 17.56
C SER A 70 1.71 -1.92 17.99
N PRO A 71 1.20 -1.20 19.01
CA PRO A 71 -0.21 -1.27 19.40
C PRO A 71 -1.20 -0.97 18.27
N LYS A 72 -0.79 -0.15 17.29
CA LYS A 72 -1.61 0.20 16.12
C LYS A 72 -1.95 -1.01 15.23
N LEU A 73 -1.19 -2.10 15.31
CA LEU A 73 -1.43 -3.31 14.54
C LEU A 73 -2.50 -4.21 15.17
N ALA A 74 -2.99 -3.90 16.38
CA ALA A 74 -4.04 -4.67 17.03
C ALA A 74 -5.33 -4.72 16.21
N GLN A 75 -5.65 -3.63 15.49
CA GLN A 75 -6.82 -3.58 14.60
C GLN A 75 -6.71 -4.54 13.41
N CYS A 76 -5.51 -5.00 13.05
CA CYS A 76 -5.27 -5.91 11.94
C CYS A 76 -5.33 -7.39 12.33
N GLN A 77 -5.64 -7.72 13.59
CA GLN A 77 -5.62 -9.10 14.11
C GLN A 77 -6.97 -9.84 13.98
N GLY A 78 -7.95 -9.27 13.27
CA GLY A 78 -9.26 -9.89 13.05
C GLY A 78 -9.31 -10.84 11.85
N PRO A 79 -10.53 -11.26 11.46
CA PRO A 79 -10.78 -12.02 10.23
C PRO A 79 -10.19 -11.36 8.99
N HIS A 80 -9.62 -12.16 8.09
CA HIS A 80 -8.98 -11.68 6.87
C HIS A 80 -9.07 -12.72 5.74
N ALA A 81 -8.95 -12.25 4.50
CA ALA A 81 -8.83 -13.13 3.34
C ALA A 81 -7.35 -13.37 3.02
N ILE A 82 -6.99 -14.62 2.74
CA ILE A 82 -5.64 -15.03 2.34
C ILE A 82 -5.72 -15.62 0.93
N GLY A 83 -4.83 -15.16 0.04
CA GLY A 83 -4.55 -15.83 -1.23
C GLY A 83 -3.36 -16.78 -1.05
N VAL A 84 -3.52 -18.05 -1.44
CA VAL A 84 -2.45 -19.07 -1.45
C VAL A 84 -2.31 -19.74 -2.80
#